data_AF-A0A7C5E4S9-F1
#
_entry.id   AF-A0A7C5E4S9-F1
#
_cell.length_a   1.000
_cell.length_b   1.000
_cell.length_c   1.000
_cell.angle_alpha   90.00
_cell.angle_beta   90.00
_cell.angle_gamma   90.00
#
_symmetry.space_group_name_H-M   'P 1'
#
loop_
_entity.id
_entity.type
_entity.pdbx_description
1 polymer ?
#
loop_
_entity_poly.entity_id
_entity_poly.type
_entity_poly.pdbx_seq_one_letter_code
_entity_poly.pdbx_strand_id
1 'polypeptide(L)'
;MYDPKKAASDQKKAWFDAERYSLKEMALLSDPKEFQKRRLHNRMERMYGSLGELFLTSSDFSAKELSYVIDNNEDKEALRWISGVLNIAYDFFNEKRGEEGLEKLHVSRIFHTLGSALLMAQRKKKILDVLKKAYSALSARKREWLELLGLGVDLSTNIKDWAERAIGSAFVNLRKTIVLGKGIPDDYPKNALRSDEIIWARAPARLDLGGGWTDTPPYSLEKGGCVVNAAVNLNGQPPIHVYARVSEKPYIKINSIDHGESVKIEYLEDLLDYKTPSSKFGLAKAALILCGFSPDRSYWPKRVSNLQDMLHFFGGGIELTTLAAIPSGSGLGTSSIMGSALVSAVYRMIGKTITRRELFYRVLQLEQELTTGGGWQDQIGGSTKGVKIITTEPGLMPDPKIQSIKPDVMDPDKNGGQTLLFYTGIRRMAKNILQNIVGNYLDRDPRTLVTLKNIHRFPSYLSEVFLKNDIQKFGEALSKGWELKKEIDPESTNEQIEKMISIFEPYISGATMLGAGGGGFILFVCKSPKDALRCREELKKNPPNERARFFDLSINHEGLVVTTC
;
A
#
# COMPACT_ATOMS: atom_id res chain seq x y z
N MET A 1 -40.18 10.66 40.31
CA MET A 1 -40.14 9.20 40.54
C MET A 1 -39.48 9.00 41.91
N TYR A 2 -40.15 8.34 42.86
CA TYR A 2 -39.66 8.21 44.24
C TYR A 2 -38.37 7.37 44.29
N ASP A 3 -37.44 7.70 45.20
CA ASP A 3 -36.29 6.85 45.52
C ASP A 3 -36.80 5.59 46.25
N PRO A 4 -36.70 4.39 45.66
CA PRO A 4 -37.28 3.17 46.24
C PRO A 4 -36.74 2.85 47.65
N LYS A 5 -35.52 3.33 47.96
CA LYS A 5 -34.87 3.09 49.25
C LYS A 5 -35.39 4.01 50.36
N LYS A 6 -36.02 5.14 50.00
CA LYS A 6 -36.53 6.14 50.94
C LYS A 6 -38.06 6.30 50.92
N ALA A 7 -38.75 5.53 50.07
CA ALA A 7 -40.20 5.61 49.94
C ALA A 7 -40.90 5.07 51.20
N ALA A 8 -41.87 5.85 51.70
CA ALA A 8 -42.75 5.47 52.80
C ALA A 8 -43.71 4.32 52.38
N SER A 9 -44.31 3.65 53.37
CA SER A 9 -45.11 2.43 53.15
C SER A 9 -46.32 2.67 52.25
N ASP A 10 -46.97 3.82 52.39
CA ASP A 10 -48.08 4.29 51.56
C ASP A 10 -47.64 4.58 50.11
N GLN A 11 -46.46 5.16 49.91
CA GLN A 11 -45.88 5.42 48.58
C GLN A 11 -45.51 4.13 47.85
N LYS A 12 -44.98 3.15 48.58
CA LYS A 12 -44.70 1.80 48.04
C LYS A 12 -45.99 1.10 47.65
N LYS A 13 -47.01 1.15 48.51
CA LYS A 13 -48.33 0.58 48.22
C LYS A 13 -48.96 1.24 46.98
N ALA A 14 -48.95 2.56 46.90
CA ALA A 14 -49.42 3.30 45.73
C ALA A 14 -48.66 2.93 44.45
N TRP A 15 -47.35 2.62 44.53
CA TRP A 15 -46.57 2.15 43.39
C TRP A 15 -46.90 0.71 42.98
N PHE A 16 -47.20 -0.17 43.94
CA PHE A 16 -47.65 -1.53 43.67
C PHE A 16 -49.05 -1.56 43.04
N ASP A 17 -49.94 -0.71 43.54
CA ASP A 17 -51.33 -0.61 43.10
C ASP A 17 -51.49 0.26 41.84
N ALA A 18 -50.42 0.92 41.39
CA ALA A 18 -50.45 1.73 40.17
C ALA A 18 -50.73 0.84 38.95
N GLU A 19 -51.72 1.26 38.15
CA GLU A 19 -51.98 0.63 36.86
C GLU A 19 -50.73 0.66 35.98
N ARG A 20 -50.35 -0.52 35.48
CA ARG A 20 -49.21 -0.68 34.60
C ARG A 20 -49.72 -0.88 33.19
N TYR A 21 -49.18 -0.10 32.26
CA TYR A 21 -49.35 -0.40 30.86
C TYR A 21 -48.83 -1.81 30.56
N SER A 22 -49.63 -2.60 29.87
CA SER A 22 -49.16 -3.79 29.18
C SER A 22 -48.08 -3.43 28.14
N LEU A 23 -47.26 -4.40 27.72
CA LEU A 23 -46.28 -4.16 26.64
C LEU A 23 -46.94 -3.64 25.36
N LYS A 24 -48.19 -4.03 25.10
CA LYS A 24 -48.99 -3.54 23.97
C LYS A 24 -49.35 -2.06 24.11
N GLU A 25 -49.79 -1.64 25.30
CA GLU A 25 -50.10 -0.23 25.59
C GLU A 25 -48.82 0.62 25.59
N MET A 26 -47.72 0.11 26.16
CA MET A 26 -46.43 0.78 26.08
C MET A 26 -45.97 0.97 24.64
N ALA A 27 -46.15 -0.02 23.76
CA ALA A 27 -45.80 0.09 22.35
C ALA A 27 -46.68 1.11 21.60
N LEU A 28 -47.97 1.21 21.95
CA LEU A 28 -48.90 2.19 21.38
C LEU A 28 -48.62 3.62 21.87
N LEU A 29 -48.20 3.77 23.12
CA LEU A 29 -47.90 5.06 23.75
C LEU A 29 -46.46 5.53 23.50
N SER A 30 -45.55 4.61 23.16
CA SER A 30 -44.19 4.96 22.80
C SER A 30 -44.15 5.66 21.44
N ASP A 31 -43.41 6.75 21.34
CA ASP A 31 -43.01 7.30 20.05
C ASP A 31 -41.71 6.59 19.60
N PRO A 32 -41.76 5.70 18.59
CA PRO A 32 -40.58 4.99 18.13
C PRO A 32 -39.50 5.94 17.61
N LYS A 33 -39.87 7.11 17.08
CA LYS A 33 -38.92 8.10 16.56
C LYS A 33 -38.16 8.77 17.71
N GLU A 34 -38.86 9.24 18.74
CA GLU A 34 -38.21 9.85 19.91
C GLU A 34 -37.40 8.83 20.73
N PHE A 35 -37.87 7.58 20.84
CA PHE A 35 -37.08 6.50 21.43
C PHE A 35 -35.77 6.27 20.67
N GLN A 36 -35.83 6.15 19.33
CA GLN A 36 -34.64 5.98 18.51
C GLN A 36 -33.70 7.18 18.58
N LYS A 37 -34.24 8.41 18.52
CA LYS A 37 -33.47 9.65 18.68
C LYS A 37 -32.74 9.70 20.01
N ARG A 38 -33.40 9.38 21.13
CA ARG A 38 -32.79 9.31 22.45
C ARG A 38 -31.73 8.21 22.55
N ARG A 39 -32.00 7.03 21.98
CA ARG A 39 -31.04 5.93 21.93
C ARG A 39 -29.77 6.32 21.17
N LEU A 40 -29.94 6.97 20.02
CA LEU A 40 -28.84 7.48 19.22
C LEU A 40 -28.05 8.55 19.97
N HIS A 41 -28.74 9.52 20.59
CA HIS A 41 -28.09 10.55 21.42
C HIS A 41 -27.25 9.94 22.55
N ASN A 42 -27.81 9.02 23.33
CA ASN A 42 -27.07 8.33 24.41
C ASN A 42 -25.86 7.54 23.88
N ARG A 43 -25.99 6.91 22.70
CA ARG A 43 -24.87 6.20 22.06
C ARG A 43 -23.78 7.19 21.66
N MET A 44 -24.15 8.33 21.07
CA MET A 44 -23.22 9.37 20.66
C MET A 44 -22.49 9.99 21.86
N GLU A 45 -23.17 10.30 22.97
CA GLU A 45 -22.50 10.82 24.17
C GLU A 45 -21.47 9.83 24.74
N ARG A 46 -21.80 8.53 24.75
CA ARG A 46 -20.84 7.49 25.16
C ARG A 46 -19.63 7.41 24.22
N MET A 47 -19.87 7.52 22.91
CA MET A 47 -18.82 7.54 21.91
C MET A 47 -17.94 8.79 22.05
N TYR A 48 -18.53 9.97 22.27
CA TYR A 48 -17.78 11.21 22.49
C TYR A 48 -16.93 11.15 23.77
N GLY A 49 -17.46 10.55 24.85
CA GLY A 49 -16.70 10.32 26.08
C GLY A 49 -15.45 9.46 25.90
N SER A 50 -15.38 8.68 24.82
CA SER A 50 -14.28 7.77 24.46
C SER A 50 -13.64 8.15 23.12
N LEU A 51 -13.76 9.42 22.69
CA LEU A 51 -13.41 9.85 21.33
C LEU A 51 -11.98 9.47 20.90
N GLY A 52 -11.01 9.44 21.82
CA GLY A 52 -9.64 9.01 21.49
C GLY A 52 -9.51 7.50 21.25
N GLU A 53 -10.31 6.68 21.93
CA GLU A 53 -10.35 5.22 21.73
C GLU A 53 -10.98 4.86 20.37
N LEU A 54 -11.91 5.68 19.89
CA LEU A 54 -12.56 5.48 18.59
C LEU A 54 -11.57 5.48 17.42
N PHE A 55 -10.41 6.14 17.55
CA PHE A 55 -9.41 6.22 16.48
C PHE A 55 -8.22 5.27 16.68
N LEU A 56 -8.19 4.47 17.75
CA LEU A 56 -7.16 3.45 17.95
C LEU A 56 -7.27 2.33 16.91
N THR A 57 -6.14 1.73 16.51
CA THR A 57 -6.07 0.67 15.48
C THR A 57 -7.01 -0.53 15.69
N SER A 58 -7.49 -0.75 16.91
CA SER A 58 -8.47 -1.78 17.30
C SER A 58 -9.94 -1.40 17.08
N SER A 59 -10.24 -0.10 16.94
CA SER A 59 -11.60 0.42 16.73
C SER A 59 -12.01 0.35 15.26
N ASP A 60 -13.23 -0.14 15.04
CA ASP A 60 -13.90 -0.15 13.74
C ASP A 60 -14.75 1.11 13.48
N PHE A 61 -14.68 2.13 14.36
CA PHE A 61 -15.40 3.40 14.14
C PHE A 61 -15.01 4.02 12.79
N SER A 62 -16.03 4.23 11.97
CA SER A 62 -15.89 4.52 10.54
C SER A 62 -16.22 5.96 10.16
N ALA A 63 -15.74 6.39 8.99
CA ALA A 63 -16.09 7.69 8.42
C ALA A 63 -17.61 7.82 8.17
N LYS A 64 -18.30 6.72 7.86
CA LYS A 64 -19.76 6.68 7.70
C LYS A 64 -20.47 6.95 9.02
N GLU A 65 -19.99 6.36 10.11
CA GLU A 65 -20.54 6.64 11.44
C GLU A 65 -20.25 8.06 11.89
N LEU A 66 -19.05 8.59 11.64
CA LEU A 66 -18.74 10.00 11.92
C LEU A 66 -19.59 10.96 11.08
N SER A 67 -19.78 10.68 9.79
CA SER A 67 -20.69 11.46 8.92
C SER A 67 -22.10 11.45 9.46
N TYR A 68 -22.60 10.28 9.90
CA TYR A 68 -23.91 10.15 10.50
C TYR A 68 -24.05 11.01 11.76
N VAL A 69 -23.04 11.00 12.63
CA VAL A 69 -23.00 11.85 13.82
C VAL A 69 -23.02 13.33 13.46
N ILE A 70 -22.27 13.76 12.44
CA ILE A 70 -22.23 15.17 12.02
C ILE A 70 -23.58 15.62 11.44
N ASP A 71 -24.24 14.80 10.62
CA ASP A 71 -25.48 15.19 9.94
C ASP A 71 -26.73 15.18 10.83
N ASN A 72 -26.82 14.24 11.78
CA ASN A 72 -28.03 14.00 12.58
C ASN A 72 -28.08 14.81 13.88
N ASN A 73 -27.12 15.69 14.09
CA ASN A 73 -27.02 16.52 15.29
C ASN A 73 -27.29 18.00 14.98
N GLU A 74 -27.62 18.75 16.03
CA GLU A 74 -27.63 20.21 15.98
C GLU A 74 -26.22 20.75 15.73
N ASP A 75 -26.13 21.94 15.13
CA ASP A 75 -24.85 22.54 14.73
C ASP A 75 -23.87 22.68 15.92
N LYS A 76 -24.37 22.83 17.15
CA LYS A 76 -23.57 22.88 18.39
C LYS A 76 -22.87 21.54 18.68
N GLU A 77 -23.57 20.44 18.48
CA GLU A 77 -23.03 19.10 18.75
C GLU A 77 -22.12 18.65 17.60
N ALA A 78 -22.45 18.96 16.34
CA ALA A 78 -21.53 18.78 15.22
C ALA A 78 -20.21 19.56 15.42
N LEU A 79 -20.27 20.79 15.93
CA LEU A 79 -19.10 21.59 16.29
C LEU A 79 -18.25 20.88 17.35
N ARG A 80 -18.89 20.40 18.42
CA ARG A 80 -18.24 19.66 19.51
C ARG A 80 -17.49 18.45 18.98
N TRP A 81 -18.09 17.67 18.09
CA TRP A 81 -17.45 16.51 17.46
C TRP A 81 -16.27 16.90 16.57
N ILE A 82 -16.44 17.85 15.64
CA ILE A 82 -15.35 18.27 14.75
C ILE A 82 -14.17 18.83 15.56
N SER A 83 -14.45 19.70 16.54
CA SER A 83 -13.41 20.26 17.41
C SER A 83 -12.73 19.16 18.25
N GLY A 84 -13.50 18.23 18.82
CA GLY A 84 -12.96 17.10 19.57
C GLY A 84 -12.03 16.21 18.74
N VAL A 85 -12.43 15.90 17.50
CA VAL A 85 -11.62 15.10 16.56
C VAL A 85 -10.31 15.82 16.22
N LEU A 86 -10.34 17.12 15.92
CA LEU A 86 -9.13 17.90 15.65
C LEU A 86 -8.22 18.00 16.88
N ASN A 87 -8.81 18.13 18.08
CA ASN A 87 -8.06 18.13 19.33
C ASN A 87 -7.31 16.80 19.55
N ILE A 88 -7.95 15.67 19.29
CA ILE A 88 -7.34 14.34 19.43
C ILE A 88 -6.28 14.10 18.37
N ALA A 89 -6.48 14.55 17.14
CA ALA A 89 -5.45 14.49 16.09
C ALA A 89 -4.16 15.17 16.56
N TYR A 90 -4.29 16.35 17.17
CA TYR A 90 -3.16 17.09 17.72
C TYR A 90 -2.52 16.40 18.92
N ASP A 91 -3.33 15.77 19.79
CA ASP A 91 -2.83 15.06 20.97
C ASP A 91 -2.02 13.80 20.59
N PHE A 92 -2.46 13.06 19.56
CA PHE A 92 -1.66 11.97 18.97
C PHE A 92 -0.38 12.49 18.28
N PHE A 93 -0.45 13.64 17.61
CA PHE A 93 0.73 14.23 16.99
C PHE A 93 1.80 14.67 18.01
N ASN A 94 1.41 15.20 19.17
CA ASN A 94 2.35 15.68 20.20
C ASN A 94 2.72 14.63 21.26
N GLU A 95 2.52 13.34 20.99
CA GLU A 95 2.96 12.23 21.86
C GLU A 95 2.40 12.30 23.31
N LYS A 96 1.30 13.05 23.54
CA LYS A 96 0.61 13.06 24.85
C LYS A 96 -0.12 11.74 25.15
N ARG A 97 -0.11 10.80 24.19
CA ARG A 97 -0.69 9.46 24.26
C ARG A 97 0.25 8.46 23.57
N GLY A 98 1.22 7.91 24.32
CA GLY A 98 1.88 6.62 24.01
C GLY A 98 3.38 6.67 23.63
N GLU A 99 4.07 5.55 23.93
CA GLU A 99 5.44 5.18 23.54
C GLU A 99 5.36 4.04 22.50
N GLU A 100 6.32 4.02 21.55
CA GLU A 100 6.48 3.07 20.41
C GLU A 100 5.60 3.24 19.15
N GLY A 101 5.82 4.33 18.42
CA GLY A 101 5.95 4.35 16.95
C GLY A 101 4.67 4.31 16.10
N LEU A 102 3.78 3.32 16.30
CA LEU A 102 2.58 3.15 15.46
C LEU A 102 1.52 4.23 15.71
N GLU A 103 1.54 4.94 16.86
CA GLU A 103 0.57 6.00 17.12
C GLU A 103 0.64 7.15 16.12
N LYS A 104 1.79 7.32 15.45
CA LYS A 104 1.96 8.29 14.37
C LYS A 104 1.02 8.04 13.18
N LEU A 105 0.53 6.81 13.02
CA LEU A 105 -0.47 6.44 12.02
C LEU A 105 -1.89 6.93 12.40
N HIS A 106 -2.17 7.19 13.67
CA HIS A 106 -3.50 7.67 14.11
C HIS A 106 -3.84 9.03 13.51
N VAL A 107 -2.86 9.92 13.33
CA VAL A 107 -3.07 11.21 12.67
C VAL A 107 -3.56 11.03 11.23
N SER A 108 -2.97 10.08 10.49
CA SER A 108 -3.41 9.72 9.15
C SER A 108 -4.84 9.20 9.16
N ARG A 109 -5.16 8.29 10.08
CA ARG A 109 -6.53 7.78 10.22
C ARG A 109 -7.53 8.89 10.51
N ILE A 110 -7.25 9.74 11.50
CA ILE A 110 -8.17 10.80 11.93
C ILE A 110 -8.45 11.77 10.80
N PHE A 111 -7.43 12.27 10.11
CA PHE A 111 -7.63 13.22 9.02
C PHE A 111 -8.36 12.62 7.83
N HIS A 112 -8.03 11.37 7.48
CA HIS A 112 -8.74 10.68 6.40
C HIS A 112 -10.22 10.48 6.75
N THR A 113 -10.50 9.91 7.93
CA THR A 113 -11.87 9.67 8.43
C THR A 113 -12.68 10.96 8.52
N LEU A 114 -12.10 12.04 9.04
CA LEU A 114 -12.77 13.35 9.13
C LEU A 114 -13.03 13.93 7.74
N GLY A 115 -12.06 13.92 6.84
CA GLY A 115 -12.23 14.41 5.48
C GLY A 115 -13.34 13.65 4.74
N SER A 116 -13.28 12.32 4.74
CA SER A 116 -14.32 11.47 4.14
C SER A 116 -15.69 11.70 4.76
N ALA A 117 -15.78 11.82 6.09
CA ALA A 117 -17.04 12.09 6.79
C ALA A 117 -17.67 13.42 6.35
N LEU A 118 -16.86 14.48 6.22
CA LEU A 118 -17.34 15.81 5.76
C LEU A 118 -17.76 15.80 4.29
N LEU A 119 -17.12 14.97 3.44
CA LEU A 119 -17.51 14.81 2.04
C LEU A 119 -18.83 14.04 1.88
N MET A 120 -19.07 13.03 2.72
CA MET A 120 -20.30 12.24 2.74
C MET A 120 -21.48 13.00 3.33
N ALA A 121 -21.21 13.94 4.23
CA ALA A 121 -22.25 14.64 4.95
C ALA A 121 -23.19 15.45 4.02
N GLN A 122 -24.50 15.36 4.26
CA GLN A 122 -25.54 15.89 3.38
C GLN A 122 -25.73 17.41 3.57
N ARG A 123 -25.46 17.95 4.77
CA ARG A 123 -25.66 19.39 5.10
C ARG A 123 -24.45 20.28 4.77
N LYS A 124 -23.77 20.06 3.65
CA LYS A 124 -22.46 20.66 3.30
C LYS A 124 -22.32 22.17 3.53
N LYS A 125 -23.33 22.98 3.17
CA LYS A 125 -23.29 24.45 3.34
C LYS A 125 -23.25 24.87 4.82
N LYS A 126 -24.03 24.21 5.68
CA LYS A 126 -24.05 24.49 7.13
C LYS A 126 -22.81 23.94 7.83
N ILE A 127 -22.26 22.84 7.31
CA ILE A 127 -21.06 22.21 7.86
C ILE A 127 -19.81 23.10 7.72
N LEU A 128 -19.72 23.92 6.66
CA LEU A 128 -18.62 24.88 6.54
C LEU A 128 -18.59 25.87 7.72
N ASP A 129 -19.75 26.40 8.12
CA ASP A 129 -19.85 27.31 9.25
C ASP A 129 -19.51 26.61 10.57
N VAL A 130 -19.94 25.36 10.72
CA VAL A 130 -19.59 24.51 11.87
C VAL A 130 -18.08 24.27 11.92
N LEU A 131 -17.44 23.94 10.80
CA LEU A 131 -15.98 23.76 10.69
C LEU A 131 -15.22 25.05 11.03
N LYS A 132 -15.65 26.20 10.50
CA LYS A 132 -15.09 27.52 10.83
C LYS A 132 -15.13 27.78 12.32
N LYS A 133 -16.28 27.55 12.96
CA LYS A 133 -16.45 27.71 14.41
C LYS A 133 -15.59 26.71 15.20
N ALA A 134 -15.54 25.45 14.77
CA ALA A 134 -14.71 24.43 15.41
C ALA A 134 -13.21 24.76 15.33
N TYR A 135 -12.73 25.27 14.19
CA TYR A 135 -11.36 25.73 13.99
C TYR A 135 -11.04 26.94 14.88
N SER A 136 -11.91 27.94 14.93
CA SER A 136 -11.76 29.12 15.79
C SER A 136 -11.77 28.78 17.28
N ALA A 137 -12.43 27.68 17.68
CA ALA A 137 -12.43 27.21 19.06
C ALA A 137 -11.13 26.50 19.49
N LEU A 138 -10.24 26.15 18.56
CA LEU A 138 -8.93 25.55 18.87
C LEU A 138 -7.97 26.61 19.44
N SER A 139 -6.96 26.17 20.20
CA SER A 139 -5.90 27.07 20.66
C SER A 139 -5.00 27.52 19.51
N ALA A 140 -4.29 28.65 19.67
CA ALA A 140 -3.40 29.20 18.64
C ALA A 140 -2.39 28.16 18.12
N ARG A 141 -1.70 27.45 19.03
CA ARG A 141 -0.75 26.37 18.70
C ARG A 141 -1.36 25.26 17.84
N LYS A 142 -2.63 24.89 18.08
CA LYS A 142 -3.32 23.85 17.28
C LYS A 142 -3.69 24.37 15.89
N ARG A 143 -4.06 25.65 15.77
CA ARG A 143 -4.33 26.30 14.47
C ARG A 143 -3.06 26.42 13.63
N GLU A 144 -1.97 26.88 14.23
CA GLU A 144 -0.64 26.94 13.56
C GLU A 144 -0.22 25.57 13.03
N TRP A 145 -0.41 24.51 13.82
CA TRP A 145 -0.15 23.14 13.37
C TRP A 145 -1.00 22.74 12.15
N LEU A 146 -2.31 23.02 12.17
CA LEU A 146 -3.17 22.75 11.02
C LEU A 146 -2.76 23.57 9.80
N GLU A 147 -2.36 24.83 9.97
CA GLU A 147 -1.86 25.69 8.88
C GLU A 147 -0.59 25.14 8.24
N LEU A 148 0.37 24.64 9.03
CA LEU A 148 1.57 23.96 8.53
C LEU A 148 1.26 22.71 7.70
N LEU A 149 0.13 22.05 7.98
CA LEU A 149 -0.37 20.91 7.22
C LEU A 149 -1.24 21.31 6.02
N GLY A 150 -1.41 22.62 5.77
CA GLY A 150 -2.29 23.13 4.74
C GLY A 150 -3.78 22.91 5.04
N LEU A 151 -4.16 22.78 6.31
CA LEU A 151 -5.53 22.57 6.81
C LEU A 151 -6.08 23.80 7.54
N GLY A 152 -5.50 24.98 7.31
CA GLY A 152 -6.06 26.25 7.74
C GLY A 152 -7.46 26.49 7.16
N VAL A 153 -8.28 27.22 7.92
CA VAL A 153 -9.65 27.59 7.54
C VAL A 153 -9.76 29.12 7.50
N ASP A 154 -10.10 29.65 6.34
CA ASP A 154 -10.24 31.08 6.06
C ASP A 154 -11.59 31.41 5.39
N LEU A 155 -11.76 32.66 4.94
CA LEU A 155 -12.97 33.13 4.27
C LEU A 155 -13.20 32.45 2.91
N SER A 156 -12.15 32.12 2.16
CA SER A 156 -12.19 31.46 0.85
C SER A 156 -12.37 29.95 0.91
N THR A 157 -12.22 29.36 2.10
CA THR A 157 -12.27 27.92 2.29
C THR A 157 -13.65 27.38 1.92
N ASN A 158 -13.68 26.36 1.06
CA ASN A 158 -14.85 25.52 0.84
C ASN A 158 -14.65 24.14 1.45
N ILE A 159 -15.76 23.49 1.82
CA ILE A 159 -15.74 22.23 2.57
C ILE A 159 -15.16 21.07 1.77
N LYS A 160 -15.36 21.06 0.44
CA LYS A 160 -14.87 19.99 -0.43
C LYS A 160 -13.34 20.04 -0.48
N ASP A 161 -12.78 21.19 -0.81
CA ASP A 161 -11.34 21.37 -0.94
C ASP A 161 -10.63 21.21 0.41
N TRP A 162 -11.24 21.65 1.52
CA TRP A 162 -10.67 21.40 2.85
C TRP A 162 -10.63 19.90 3.17
N ALA A 163 -11.72 19.18 2.89
CA ALA A 163 -11.77 17.74 3.14
C ALA A 163 -10.82 16.93 2.25
N GLU A 164 -10.68 17.31 0.98
CA GLU A 164 -9.71 16.73 0.06
C GLU A 164 -8.26 17.01 0.50
N ARG A 165 -7.97 18.23 0.99
CA ARG A 165 -6.68 18.53 1.63
C ARG A 165 -6.45 17.69 2.89
N ALA A 166 -7.46 17.49 3.73
CA ALA A 166 -7.34 16.64 4.93
C ALA A 166 -6.99 15.18 4.57
N ILE A 167 -7.67 14.61 3.58
CA ILE A 167 -7.36 13.30 3.01
C ILE A 167 -5.93 13.28 2.46
N GLY A 168 -5.54 14.30 1.68
CA GLY A 168 -4.17 14.42 1.15
C GLY A 168 -3.11 14.46 2.26
N SER A 169 -3.34 15.25 3.31
CA SER A 169 -2.45 15.35 4.48
C SER A 169 -2.36 14.04 5.26
N ALA A 170 -3.44 13.24 5.31
CA ALA A 170 -3.38 11.90 5.88
C ALA A 170 -2.38 10.99 5.15
N PHE A 171 -2.41 10.98 3.81
CA PHE A 171 -1.45 10.21 3.00
C PHE A 171 -0.02 10.74 3.12
N VAL A 172 0.16 12.07 3.19
CA VAL A 172 1.49 12.67 3.42
C VAL A 172 2.05 12.23 4.79
N ASN A 173 1.24 12.27 5.84
CA ASN A 173 1.64 11.84 7.18
C ASN A 173 1.98 10.35 7.22
N LEU A 174 1.19 9.51 6.53
CA LEU A 174 1.43 8.07 6.43
C LEU A 174 2.80 7.79 5.82
N ARG A 175 3.09 8.39 4.66
CA ARG A 175 4.39 8.25 3.98
C ARG A 175 5.56 8.72 4.85
N LYS A 176 5.44 9.91 5.46
CA LYS A 176 6.49 10.46 6.34
C LYS A 176 6.78 9.53 7.53
N THR A 177 5.73 8.96 8.12
CA THR A 177 5.87 8.02 9.24
C THR A 177 6.69 6.78 8.85
N ILE A 178 6.52 6.27 7.62
CA ILE A 178 7.26 5.11 7.12
C ILE A 178 8.72 5.47 6.76
N VAL A 179 8.94 6.63 6.15
CA VAL A 179 10.26 7.05 5.63
C VAL A 179 11.24 7.45 6.73
N LEU A 180 10.77 8.04 7.84
CA LEU A 180 11.64 8.64 8.86
C LEU A 180 12.32 7.64 9.83
N GLY A 181 12.28 6.34 9.57
CA GLY A 181 12.68 5.30 10.52
C GLY A 181 14.18 4.92 10.61
N LYS A 182 15.13 5.73 10.10
CA LYS A 182 16.57 5.39 10.28
C LYS A 182 17.51 6.60 10.24
N GLY A 183 18.60 6.50 11.00
CA GLY A 183 19.67 7.50 11.07
C GLY A 183 20.48 7.66 9.79
N ILE A 184 21.19 8.78 9.71
CA ILE A 184 22.11 9.14 8.64
C ILE A 184 23.36 8.23 8.77
N PRO A 185 23.84 7.58 7.69
CA PRO A 185 25.13 6.88 7.66
C PRO A 185 26.27 7.73 8.20
N ASP A 186 27.20 7.12 8.94
CA ASP A 186 28.30 7.80 9.63
C ASP A 186 29.34 8.45 8.69
N ASP A 187 29.41 8.05 7.41
CA ASP A 187 30.39 8.55 6.43
C ASP A 187 29.79 8.61 5.01
N TYR A 188 30.44 9.37 4.12
CA TYR A 188 30.04 9.51 2.72
C TYR A 188 30.42 8.28 1.87
N PRO A 189 29.75 8.04 0.73
CA PRO A 189 30.05 6.91 -0.15
C PRO A 189 31.43 7.04 -0.81
N LYS A 190 32.17 5.93 -0.93
CA LYS A 190 33.50 5.86 -1.56
C LYS A 190 33.52 4.75 -2.61
N ASN A 191 34.18 4.98 -3.75
CA ASN A 191 34.33 3.99 -4.80
C ASN A 191 35.16 2.79 -4.31
N ALA A 192 34.64 1.58 -4.47
CA ALA A 192 35.34 0.34 -4.19
C ALA A 192 35.71 -0.47 -5.44
N LEU A 193 35.33 0.01 -6.62
CA LEU A 193 35.60 -0.65 -7.90
C LEU A 193 36.95 -0.23 -8.47
N ARG A 194 37.60 -1.19 -9.14
CA ARG A 194 38.71 -0.91 -10.05
C ARG A 194 38.20 -0.26 -11.33
N SER A 195 39.09 0.36 -12.09
CA SER A 195 38.73 1.15 -13.29
C SER A 195 38.08 0.33 -14.41
N ASP A 196 38.32 -0.98 -14.44
CA ASP A 196 37.83 -1.93 -15.43
C ASP A 196 36.66 -2.80 -14.94
N GLU A 197 36.29 -2.69 -13.66
CA GLU A 197 35.22 -3.49 -13.07
C GLU A 197 33.83 -2.90 -13.33
N ILE A 198 32.86 -3.77 -13.56
CA ILE A 198 31.45 -3.40 -13.72
C ILE A 198 30.60 -4.21 -12.76
N ILE A 199 29.60 -3.57 -12.14
CA ILE A 199 28.58 -4.29 -11.37
C ILE A 199 27.43 -4.68 -12.28
N TRP A 200 27.03 -5.95 -12.20
CA TRP A 200 25.82 -6.47 -12.82
C TRP A 200 24.89 -7.04 -11.75
N ALA A 201 23.75 -6.38 -11.55
CA ALA A 201 22.65 -6.88 -10.75
C ALA A 201 21.53 -7.42 -11.66
N ARG A 202 21.04 -8.61 -11.35
CA ARG A 202 19.94 -9.27 -12.08
C ARG A 202 18.91 -9.82 -11.11
N ALA A 203 17.63 -9.60 -11.40
CA ALA A 203 16.52 -10.00 -10.55
C ALA A 203 15.38 -10.65 -11.34
N PRO A 204 14.75 -11.72 -10.82
CA PRO A 204 13.56 -12.32 -11.39
C PRO A 204 12.35 -11.37 -11.29
N ALA A 205 11.33 -11.65 -12.12
CA ALA A 205 10.01 -11.06 -11.93
C ALA A 205 9.30 -11.71 -10.73
N ARG A 206 8.19 -11.09 -10.29
CA ARG A 206 7.35 -11.64 -9.22
C ARG A 206 5.94 -11.92 -9.72
N LEU A 207 5.44 -13.13 -9.46
CA LEU A 207 4.01 -13.46 -9.60
C LEU A 207 3.33 -13.38 -8.23
N ASP A 208 2.33 -12.51 -8.10
CA ASP A 208 1.42 -12.44 -6.94
C ASP A 208 0.39 -13.57 -7.03
N LEU A 209 0.44 -14.53 -6.10
CA LEU A 209 -0.47 -15.67 -6.09
C LEU A 209 -1.59 -15.52 -5.06
N GLY A 210 -1.42 -14.66 -4.06
CA GLY A 210 -2.40 -14.48 -3.00
C GLY A 210 -1.91 -13.59 -1.86
N GLY A 211 -2.86 -12.93 -1.20
CA GLY A 211 -2.58 -12.08 -0.03
C GLY A 211 -2.22 -10.63 -0.35
N GLY A 212 -2.05 -10.26 -1.63
CA GLY A 212 -1.75 -8.88 -2.03
C GLY A 212 -2.71 -7.86 -1.40
N TRP A 213 -2.20 -6.67 -1.08
CA TRP A 213 -2.80 -5.61 -0.25
C TRP A 213 -2.58 -5.77 1.25
N THR A 214 -2.35 -6.99 1.76
CA THR A 214 -2.01 -7.16 3.17
C THR A 214 -0.59 -6.72 3.50
N ASP A 215 0.26 -6.56 2.49
CA ASP A 215 1.61 -6.03 2.57
C ASP A 215 1.66 -4.49 2.51
N THR A 216 0.55 -3.84 2.16
CA THR A 216 0.46 -2.39 1.97
C THR A 216 0.20 -1.66 3.29
N PRO A 217 1.02 -0.66 3.66
CA PRO A 217 0.74 0.21 4.79
C PRO A 217 -0.55 1.03 4.60
N PRO A 218 -1.30 1.34 5.68
CA PRO A 218 -0.99 1.04 7.08
C PRO A 218 -1.46 -0.34 7.53
N TYR A 219 -2.20 -1.10 6.71
CA TYR A 219 -2.69 -2.43 7.07
C TYR A 219 -1.53 -3.33 7.54
N SER A 220 -0.46 -3.43 6.75
CA SER A 220 0.68 -4.29 7.07
C SER A 220 1.41 -3.88 8.35
N LEU A 221 1.40 -2.59 8.69
CA LEU A 221 2.03 -2.07 9.91
C LEU A 221 1.14 -2.31 11.14
N GLU A 222 -0.18 -2.23 10.99
CA GLU A 222 -1.14 -2.39 12.10
C GLU A 222 -1.51 -3.85 12.39
N LYS A 223 -1.54 -4.71 11.37
CA LYS A 223 -2.05 -6.09 11.44
C LYS A 223 -1.01 -7.15 11.06
N GLY A 224 0.17 -6.73 10.59
CA GLY A 224 1.06 -7.61 9.86
C GLY A 224 0.55 -7.84 8.43
N GLY A 225 1.41 -8.38 7.57
CA GLY A 225 1.04 -8.77 6.22
C GLY A 225 1.33 -10.25 5.98
N CYS A 226 0.64 -10.83 5.00
CA CYS A 226 0.75 -12.24 4.65
C CYS A 226 0.52 -12.38 3.15
N VAL A 227 1.54 -12.79 2.40
CA VAL A 227 1.45 -12.96 0.95
C VAL A 227 2.11 -14.26 0.50
N VAL A 228 1.60 -14.86 -0.57
CA VAL A 228 2.28 -15.95 -1.30
C VAL A 228 2.64 -15.42 -2.68
N ASN A 229 3.92 -15.50 -3.03
CA ASN A 229 4.40 -15.09 -4.34
C ASN A 229 5.48 -16.03 -4.88
N ALA A 230 5.78 -15.89 -6.17
CA ALA A 230 6.83 -16.65 -6.84
C ALA A 230 7.83 -15.71 -7.51
N ALA A 231 9.12 -15.98 -7.31
CA ALA A 231 10.18 -15.40 -8.13
C ALA A 231 10.34 -16.23 -9.40
N VAL A 232 10.26 -15.58 -10.56
CA VAL A 232 10.23 -16.28 -11.84
C VAL A 232 11.15 -15.63 -12.88
N ASN A 233 11.78 -16.50 -13.67
CA ASN A 233 12.44 -16.10 -14.90
C ASN A 233 11.40 -16.05 -16.02
N LEU A 234 11.65 -15.17 -16.99
CA LEU A 234 10.82 -15.04 -18.18
C LEU A 234 11.70 -15.26 -19.41
N ASN A 235 11.27 -16.16 -20.29
CA ASN A 235 12.02 -16.54 -21.49
C ASN A 235 13.46 -16.98 -21.15
N GLY A 236 13.61 -17.78 -20.09
CA GLY A 236 14.87 -18.39 -19.68
C GLY A 236 15.80 -17.53 -18.81
N GLN A 237 15.46 -16.26 -18.52
CA GLN A 237 16.34 -15.38 -17.75
C GLN A 237 15.60 -14.47 -16.75
N PRO A 238 16.29 -14.00 -15.69
CA PRO A 238 15.79 -12.91 -14.87
C PRO A 238 15.63 -11.67 -15.76
N PRO A 239 14.45 -11.02 -15.80
CA PRO A 239 14.19 -9.99 -16.78
C PRO A 239 14.58 -8.56 -16.34
N ILE A 240 14.98 -8.35 -15.09
CA ILE A 240 15.35 -7.03 -14.54
C ILE A 240 16.85 -6.96 -14.33
N HIS A 241 17.53 -6.07 -15.04
CA HIS A 241 18.98 -5.94 -15.01
C HIS A 241 19.37 -4.49 -14.69
N VAL A 242 20.45 -4.35 -13.92
CA VAL A 242 21.12 -3.07 -13.66
C VAL A 242 22.62 -3.29 -13.85
N TYR A 243 23.22 -2.43 -14.65
CA TYR A 243 24.66 -2.32 -14.79
C TYR A 243 25.12 -1.01 -14.16
N ALA A 244 26.20 -1.07 -13.40
CA ALA A 244 26.72 0.11 -12.72
C ALA A 244 28.24 0.13 -12.80
N ARG A 245 28.82 1.26 -13.21
CA ARG A 245 30.27 1.45 -13.31
C ARG A 245 30.66 2.85 -12.87
N VAL A 246 31.93 3.01 -12.51
CA VAL A 246 32.53 4.33 -12.28
C VAL A 246 33.11 4.84 -13.60
N SER A 247 32.95 6.14 -13.84
CA SER A 247 33.48 6.82 -15.03
C SER A 247 34.43 7.93 -14.62
N GLU A 248 35.41 8.26 -15.46
CA GLU A 248 36.39 9.32 -15.16
C GLU A 248 35.76 10.72 -15.16
N LYS A 249 34.65 10.91 -15.87
CA LYS A 249 33.99 12.22 -15.99
C LYS A 249 33.10 12.46 -14.78
N PRO A 250 33.18 13.61 -14.09
CA PRO A 250 32.48 13.85 -12.84
C PRO A 250 31.01 14.26 -13.06
N TYR A 251 30.24 13.39 -13.71
CA TYR A 251 28.79 13.49 -13.83
C TYR A 251 28.14 12.12 -13.57
N ILE A 252 26.83 12.12 -13.34
CA ILE A 252 26.04 10.89 -13.30
C ILE A 252 25.34 10.71 -14.65
N LYS A 253 25.41 9.52 -15.23
CA LYS A 253 24.67 9.16 -16.45
C LYS A 253 23.77 7.97 -16.16
N ILE A 254 22.51 8.07 -16.55
CA ILE A 254 21.53 7.00 -16.38
C ILE A 254 20.94 6.69 -17.74
N ASN A 255 20.96 5.42 -18.12
CA ASN A 255 20.41 4.91 -19.38
C ASN A 255 19.32 3.85 -19.09
N SER A 256 18.27 3.80 -19.91
CA SER A 256 17.33 2.67 -19.97
C SER A 256 17.38 2.07 -21.37
N ILE A 257 17.67 0.77 -21.44
CA ILE A 257 17.74 0.02 -22.70
C ILE A 257 16.34 -0.15 -23.30
N ASP A 258 15.36 -0.53 -22.48
CA ASP A 258 13.99 -0.82 -22.90
C ASP A 258 13.21 0.42 -23.36
N HIS A 259 13.52 1.58 -22.80
CA HIS A 259 12.93 2.85 -23.25
C HIS A 259 13.79 3.58 -24.30
N GLY A 260 15.05 3.18 -24.51
CA GLY A 260 15.96 3.88 -25.41
C GLY A 260 16.28 5.31 -24.95
N GLU A 261 16.18 5.57 -23.65
CA GLU A 261 16.35 6.91 -23.07
C GLU A 261 17.66 7.01 -22.27
N SER A 262 18.19 8.22 -22.19
CA SER A 262 19.32 8.54 -21.30
C SER A 262 19.21 9.94 -20.72
N VAL A 263 19.82 10.14 -19.55
CA VAL A 263 19.99 11.45 -18.92
C VAL A 263 21.40 11.59 -18.40
N LYS A 264 21.96 12.79 -18.54
CA LYS A 264 23.21 13.22 -17.92
C LYS A 264 22.84 14.23 -16.82
N ILE A 265 23.38 14.04 -15.63
CA ILE A 265 23.10 14.83 -14.43
C ILE A 265 24.43 15.45 -14.01
N GLU A 266 24.50 16.77 -14.12
CA GLU A 266 25.69 17.56 -13.78
C GLU A 266 25.47 18.42 -12.54
N TYR A 267 24.22 18.73 -12.21
CA TYR A 267 23.87 19.58 -11.08
C TYR A 267 23.17 18.77 -9.98
N LEU A 268 23.38 19.14 -8.72
CA LEU A 268 22.82 18.42 -7.57
C LEU A 268 21.29 18.53 -7.56
N GLU A 269 20.77 19.68 -8.00
CA GLU A 269 19.35 19.96 -8.12
C GLU A 269 18.65 18.96 -9.06
N ASP A 270 19.31 18.60 -10.16
CA ASP A 270 18.82 17.60 -11.11
C ASP A 270 18.80 16.19 -10.52
N LEU A 271 19.65 15.88 -9.53
CA LEU A 271 19.59 14.63 -8.79
C LEU A 271 18.45 14.66 -7.76
N LEU A 272 18.27 15.79 -7.07
CA LEU A 272 17.29 15.99 -6.00
C LEU A 272 15.85 16.21 -6.50
N ASP A 273 15.64 16.46 -7.79
CA ASP A 273 14.32 16.61 -8.41
C ASP A 273 13.50 15.31 -8.51
N TYR A 274 14.01 14.17 -8.03
CA TYR A 274 13.48 12.82 -8.25
C TYR A 274 12.00 12.62 -7.91
N LYS A 275 11.42 13.48 -7.05
CA LYS A 275 10.00 13.47 -6.66
C LYS A 275 9.10 14.27 -7.60
N THR A 276 9.67 15.05 -8.52
CA THR A 276 8.89 15.89 -9.44
C THR A 276 8.28 15.04 -10.56
N PRO A 277 7.04 15.30 -10.98
CA PRO A 277 6.40 14.54 -12.06
C PRO A 277 7.14 14.60 -13.41
N SER A 278 7.94 15.65 -13.62
CA SER A 278 8.77 15.85 -14.81
C SER A 278 10.13 15.15 -14.73
N SER A 279 10.53 14.63 -13.56
CA SER A 279 11.86 14.04 -13.38
C SER A 279 11.98 12.74 -14.17
N LYS A 280 13.00 12.69 -15.04
CA LYS A 280 13.40 11.45 -15.69
C LYS A 280 14.21 10.59 -14.71
N PHE A 281 14.01 9.28 -14.76
CA PHE A 281 14.75 8.31 -13.94
C PHE A 281 14.65 8.53 -12.43
N GLY A 282 13.52 9.05 -11.92
CA GLY A 282 13.31 9.31 -10.49
C GLY A 282 13.66 8.12 -9.58
N LEU A 283 13.37 6.89 -10.03
CA LEU A 283 13.74 5.64 -9.35
C LEU A 283 15.25 5.50 -9.11
N ALA A 284 16.06 5.69 -10.15
CA ALA A 284 17.51 5.58 -10.06
C ALA A 284 18.13 6.74 -9.27
N LYS A 285 17.60 7.95 -9.45
CA LYS A 285 18.00 9.13 -8.65
C LYS A 285 17.74 8.93 -7.16
N ALA A 286 16.55 8.45 -6.78
CA ALA A 286 16.23 8.15 -5.39
C ALA A 286 17.12 7.05 -4.81
N ALA A 287 17.42 6.00 -5.58
CA ALA A 287 18.33 4.94 -5.15
C ALA A 287 19.72 5.49 -4.82
N LEU A 288 20.28 6.37 -5.65
CA LEU A 288 21.55 7.05 -5.38
C LEU A 288 21.48 7.91 -4.10
N ILE A 289 20.42 8.71 -3.94
CA ILE A 289 20.21 9.55 -2.75
C ILE A 289 20.13 8.70 -1.47
N LEU A 290 19.38 7.59 -1.50
CA LEU A 290 19.27 6.66 -0.37
C LEU A 290 20.58 5.93 -0.06
N CYS A 291 21.48 5.81 -1.04
CA CYS A 291 22.82 5.27 -0.86
C CYS A 291 23.84 6.32 -0.37
N GLY A 292 23.43 7.57 -0.15
CA GLY A 292 24.25 8.62 0.44
C GLY A 292 24.73 9.71 -0.51
N PHE A 293 24.31 9.69 -1.78
CA PHE A 293 24.59 10.76 -2.74
C PHE A 293 23.64 11.96 -2.54
N SER A 294 23.55 12.46 -1.31
CA SER A 294 22.85 13.69 -0.93
C SER A 294 23.42 14.23 0.39
N PRO A 295 23.55 15.57 0.56
CA PRO A 295 24.01 16.19 1.80
C PRO A 295 23.16 15.81 3.03
N ASP A 296 21.84 15.62 2.84
CA ASP A 296 20.91 15.29 3.93
C ASP A 296 20.96 13.80 4.35
N ARG A 297 21.66 12.98 3.55
CA ARG A 297 21.65 11.51 3.69
C ARG A 297 23.02 10.93 3.98
N SER A 298 24.07 11.73 4.12
CA SER A 298 25.42 11.28 4.53
C SER A 298 26.28 12.45 4.99
N TYR A 299 27.25 12.20 5.85
CA TYR A 299 28.20 13.22 6.31
C TYR A 299 29.28 13.51 5.25
N TRP A 300 28.97 14.41 4.32
CA TRP A 300 29.94 14.91 3.35
C TRP A 300 30.90 15.94 3.98
N PRO A 301 32.18 15.99 3.58
CA PRO A 301 33.11 17.01 4.06
C PRO A 301 32.61 18.43 3.76
N LYS A 302 32.87 19.41 4.65
CA LYS A 302 32.41 20.82 4.50
C LYS A 302 32.77 21.50 3.18
N ARG A 303 33.81 21.03 2.49
CA ARG A 303 34.26 21.53 1.19
C ARG A 303 33.44 21.03 0.00
N VAL A 304 32.54 20.07 0.22
CA VAL A 304 31.65 19.53 -0.81
C VAL A 304 30.43 20.45 -0.91
N SER A 305 30.29 21.11 -2.06
CA SER A 305 29.25 22.12 -2.29
C SER A 305 28.31 21.79 -3.44
N ASN A 306 28.74 20.94 -4.37
CA ASN A 306 28.00 20.58 -5.58
C ASN A 306 28.20 19.08 -5.92
N LEU A 307 27.52 18.61 -6.97
CA LEU A 307 27.57 17.22 -7.39
C LEU A 307 28.97 16.81 -7.88
N GLN A 308 29.68 17.68 -8.60
CA GLN A 308 31.03 17.40 -9.08
C GLN A 308 32.00 17.14 -7.92
N ASP A 309 31.93 17.95 -6.86
CA ASP A 309 32.71 17.73 -5.63
C ASP A 309 32.39 16.35 -5.05
N MET A 310 31.11 16.01 -4.90
CA MET A 310 30.68 14.70 -4.38
C MET A 310 31.27 13.55 -5.19
N LEU A 311 31.24 13.65 -6.51
CA LEU A 311 31.77 12.63 -7.43
C LEU A 311 33.29 12.54 -7.38
N HIS A 312 34.01 13.66 -7.26
CA HIS A 312 35.45 13.65 -7.03
C HIS A 312 35.82 12.98 -5.69
N PHE A 313 35.08 13.28 -4.61
CA PHE A 313 35.28 12.63 -3.31
C PHE A 313 34.95 11.14 -3.32
N PHE A 314 33.92 10.77 -4.08
CA PHE A 314 33.53 9.39 -4.30
C PHE A 314 34.62 8.63 -5.07
N GLY A 315 35.27 9.25 -6.06
CA GLY A 315 36.35 8.67 -6.87
C GLY A 315 36.06 8.59 -8.38
N GLY A 316 35.05 9.31 -8.87
CA GLY A 316 34.67 9.40 -10.28
C GLY A 316 33.18 9.68 -10.48
N GLY A 317 32.75 9.88 -11.72
CA GLY A 317 31.32 9.86 -12.07
C GLY A 317 30.71 8.47 -12.00
N ILE A 318 29.38 8.40 -12.14
CA ILE A 318 28.62 7.15 -12.05
C ILE A 318 27.86 6.95 -13.35
N GLU A 319 27.95 5.76 -13.95
CA GLU A 319 27.04 5.36 -15.02
C GLU A 319 26.18 4.18 -14.57
N LEU A 320 24.86 4.37 -14.64
CA LEU A 320 23.85 3.34 -14.40
C LEU A 320 23.13 3.03 -15.72
N THR A 321 22.96 1.75 -16.03
CA THR A 321 22.18 1.30 -17.18
C THR A 321 21.17 0.27 -16.72
N THR A 322 19.89 0.50 -16.99
CA THR A 322 18.80 -0.38 -16.58
C THR A 322 18.18 -1.07 -17.80
N LEU A 323 17.66 -2.29 -17.57
CA LEU A 323 16.84 -3.01 -18.53
C LEU A 323 15.72 -3.73 -17.78
N ALA A 324 14.48 -3.48 -18.18
CA ALA A 324 13.34 -4.29 -17.81
C ALA A 324 12.78 -5.01 -19.05
N ALA A 325 13.11 -6.29 -19.22
CA ALA A 325 12.61 -7.13 -20.32
C ALA A 325 11.16 -7.60 -20.10
N ILE A 326 10.30 -6.72 -19.57
CA ILE A 326 8.88 -6.95 -19.29
C ILE A 326 8.11 -5.74 -19.78
N PRO A 327 6.92 -5.90 -20.41
CA PRO A 327 6.07 -4.77 -20.74
C PRO A 327 5.78 -3.87 -19.53
N SER A 328 5.82 -2.55 -19.72
CA SER A 328 5.40 -1.60 -18.68
C SER A 328 3.94 -1.84 -18.27
N GLY A 329 3.64 -1.71 -16.98
CA GLY A 329 2.30 -1.98 -16.44
C GLY A 329 1.91 -3.46 -16.44
N SER A 330 2.87 -4.36 -16.37
CA SER A 330 2.66 -5.83 -16.39
C SER A 330 2.00 -6.40 -15.13
N GLY A 331 2.06 -5.69 -14.00
CA GLY A 331 1.64 -6.22 -12.71
C GLY A 331 2.64 -7.16 -12.04
N LEU A 332 3.90 -7.22 -12.54
CA LEU A 332 4.95 -8.13 -12.04
C LEU A 332 5.92 -7.52 -11.01
N GLY A 333 5.56 -6.37 -10.42
CA GLY A 333 6.37 -5.68 -9.40
C GLY A 333 7.66 -5.03 -9.93
N THR A 334 7.74 -4.74 -11.22
CA THR A 334 8.98 -4.30 -11.90
C THR A 334 9.68 -3.13 -11.20
N SER A 335 8.95 -2.10 -10.77
CA SER A 335 9.53 -0.88 -10.20
C SER A 335 10.27 -1.14 -8.89
N SER A 336 9.65 -1.81 -7.93
CA SER A 336 10.29 -2.07 -6.62
C SER A 336 11.40 -3.13 -6.74
N ILE A 337 11.28 -4.08 -7.67
CA ILE A 337 12.36 -5.04 -7.95
C ILE A 337 13.55 -4.33 -8.62
N MET A 338 13.31 -3.43 -9.56
CA MET A 338 14.34 -2.56 -10.15
C MET A 338 15.01 -1.68 -9.07
N GLY A 339 14.22 -1.12 -8.15
CA GLY A 339 14.75 -0.41 -6.97
C GLY A 339 15.67 -1.29 -6.12
N SER A 340 15.33 -2.56 -5.94
CA SER A 340 16.17 -3.53 -5.20
C SER A 340 17.50 -3.79 -5.92
N ALA A 341 17.46 -3.95 -7.25
CA ALA A 341 18.66 -4.14 -8.06
C ALA A 341 19.54 -2.89 -8.09
N LEU A 342 18.96 -1.69 -8.23
CA LEU A 342 19.66 -0.41 -8.19
C LEU A 342 20.36 -0.18 -6.85
N VAL A 343 19.62 -0.29 -5.73
CA VAL A 343 20.20 -0.12 -4.39
C VAL A 343 21.33 -1.13 -4.16
N SER A 344 21.13 -2.39 -4.53
CA SER A 344 22.17 -3.41 -4.33
C SER A 344 23.40 -3.20 -5.22
N ALA A 345 23.20 -2.74 -6.46
CA ALA A 345 24.30 -2.40 -7.36
C ALA A 345 25.13 -1.22 -6.83
N VAL A 346 24.46 -0.17 -6.35
CA VAL A 346 25.13 1.01 -5.77
C VAL A 346 25.83 0.64 -4.45
N TYR A 347 25.20 -0.14 -3.57
CA TYR A 347 25.86 -0.63 -2.34
C TYR A 347 27.13 -1.43 -2.66
N ARG A 348 27.06 -2.31 -3.66
CA ARG A 348 28.22 -3.08 -4.12
C ARG A 348 29.32 -2.19 -4.68
N MET A 349 28.95 -1.18 -5.48
CA MET A 349 29.88 -0.18 -6.03
C MET A 349 30.63 0.58 -4.93
N ILE A 350 29.99 0.83 -3.79
CA ILE A 350 30.60 1.54 -2.66
C ILE A 350 31.26 0.62 -1.63
N GLY A 351 31.44 -0.66 -1.97
CA GLY A 351 32.11 -1.65 -1.13
C GLY A 351 31.31 -2.11 0.09
N LYS A 352 30.00 -1.83 0.15
CA LYS A 352 29.13 -2.21 1.26
C LYS A 352 28.26 -3.41 0.89
N THR A 353 28.10 -4.33 1.83
CA THR A 353 27.10 -5.41 1.73
C THR A 353 25.81 -4.97 2.40
N ILE A 354 24.69 -5.04 1.69
CA ILE A 354 23.37 -4.74 2.25
C ILE A 354 22.72 -6.03 2.78
N THR A 355 22.17 -6.00 4.00
CA THR A 355 21.39 -7.13 4.53
C THR A 355 20.01 -7.16 3.86
N ARG A 356 19.35 -8.33 3.81
CA ARG A 356 18.00 -8.44 3.23
C ARG A 356 17.00 -7.51 3.90
N ARG A 357 17.00 -7.48 5.24
CA ARG A 357 16.12 -6.60 6.04
C ARG A 357 16.33 -5.13 5.66
N GLU A 358 17.59 -4.70 5.54
CA GLU A 358 17.90 -3.34 5.13
C GLU A 358 17.46 -3.06 3.69
N LEU A 359 17.75 -3.96 2.76
CA LEU A 359 17.34 -3.80 1.36
C LEU A 359 15.82 -3.63 1.24
N PHE A 360 15.06 -4.50 1.89
CA PHE A 360 13.60 -4.47 1.82
C PHE A 360 13.03 -3.18 2.40
N TYR A 361 13.61 -2.71 3.51
CA TYR A 361 13.21 -1.45 4.13
C TYR A 361 13.59 -0.24 3.28
N ARG A 362 14.82 -0.19 2.73
CA ARG A 362 15.27 0.90 1.83
C ARG A 362 14.40 1.01 0.58
N VAL A 363 14.02 -0.13 0.00
CA VAL A 363 13.15 -0.15 -1.18
C VAL A 363 11.71 0.21 -0.81
N LEU A 364 11.23 -0.16 0.39
CA LEU A 364 9.94 0.34 0.88
C LEU A 364 9.97 1.86 1.05
N GLN A 365 11.05 2.44 1.58
CA GLN A 365 11.20 3.90 1.67
C GLN A 365 11.17 4.54 0.28
N LEU A 366 11.90 3.96 -0.68
CA LEU A 366 11.92 4.40 -2.07
C LEU A 366 10.52 4.38 -2.68
N GLU A 367 9.76 3.30 -2.47
CA GLU A 367 8.39 3.15 -2.96
C GLU A 367 7.49 4.24 -2.38
N GLN A 368 7.58 4.47 -1.06
CA GLN A 368 6.82 5.53 -0.41
C GLN A 368 7.23 6.93 -0.87
N GLU A 369 8.48 7.18 -1.24
CA GLU A 369 8.94 8.50 -1.68
C GLU A 369 8.58 8.82 -3.14
N LEU A 370 8.51 7.82 -4.01
CA LEU A 370 8.42 8.01 -5.46
C LEU A 370 7.07 7.67 -6.09
N THR A 371 6.28 6.80 -5.47
CA THR A 371 5.03 6.33 -6.07
C THR A 371 3.83 6.87 -5.32
N THR A 372 2.63 6.40 -5.65
CA THR A 372 1.43 6.72 -4.86
C THR A 372 1.45 6.11 -3.46
N GLY A 373 2.53 5.43 -3.08
CA GLY A 373 2.60 4.48 -1.98
C GLY A 373 2.46 3.07 -2.52
N GLY A 374 3.09 2.09 -1.85
CA GLY A 374 3.09 0.68 -2.23
C GLY A 374 3.44 -0.23 -1.04
N GLY A 375 3.16 -1.52 -1.18
CA GLY A 375 3.50 -2.51 -0.17
C GLY A 375 4.94 -3.01 -0.28
N TRP A 376 5.27 -4.04 0.50
CA TRP A 376 6.61 -4.61 0.53
C TRP A 376 6.79 -5.89 -0.30
N GLN A 377 5.73 -6.46 -0.85
CA GLN A 377 5.79 -7.78 -1.48
C GLN A 377 6.66 -7.83 -2.74
N ASP A 378 6.72 -6.73 -3.50
CA ASP A 378 7.39 -6.67 -4.80
C ASP A 378 8.89 -6.85 -4.67
N GLN A 379 9.53 -6.03 -3.85
CA GLN A 379 10.95 -6.09 -3.59
C GLN A 379 11.38 -7.41 -2.97
N ILE A 380 10.61 -7.94 -1.99
CA ILE A 380 10.94 -9.22 -1.35
C ILE A 380 10.76 -10.36 -2.35
N GLY A 381 9.70 -10.28 -3.15
CA GLY A 381 9.33 -11.31 -4.10
C GLY A 381 10.33 -11.47 -5.24
N GLY A 382 10.83 -10.36 -5.81
CA GLY A 382 11.88 -10.41 -6.83
C GLY A 382 13.30 -10.56 -6.27
N SER A 383 13.54 -10.23 -5.00
CA SER A 383 14.87 -10.40 -4.40
C SER A 383 15.12 -11.76 -3.77
N THR A 384 14.07 -12.54 -3.50
CA THR A 384 14.18 -13.86 -2.85
C THR A 384 13.69 -14.95 -3.79
N LYS A 385 14.47 -16.03 -3.92
CA LYS A 385 14.17 -17.16 -4.81
C LYS A 385 12.84 -17.88 -4.53
N GLY A 386 12.37 -18.61 -5.54
CA GLY A 386 11.34 -19.63 -5.45
C GLY A 386 9.93 -19.11 -5.17
N VAL A 387 9.04 -20.07 -4.93
CA VAL A 387 7.70 -19.84 -4.37
C VAL A 387 7.83 -19.76 -2.86
N LYS A 388 7.14 -18.79 -2.26
CA LYS A 388 7.31 -18.47 -0.84
C LYS A 388 6.06 -17.84 -0.25
N ILE A 389 5.81 -18.16 1.02
CA ILE A 389 4.95 -17.36 1.89
C ILE A 389 5.81 -16.37 2.67
N ILE A 390 5.37 -15.13 2.73
CA ILE A 390 6.04 -14.05 3.42
C ILE A 390 5.08 -13.47 4.44
N THR A 391 5.49 -13.42 5.70
CA THR A 391 4.71 -12.84 6.79
C THR A 391 5.48 -11.75 7.52
N THR A 392 4.79 -10.72 7.97
CA THR A 392 5.35 -9.70 8.87
C THR A 392 4.44 -9.56 10.09
N GLU A 393 5.03 -9.22 11.23
CA GLU A 393 4.28 -8.81 12.42
C GLU A 393 3.95 -7.31 12.34
N PRO A 394 2.99 -6.81 13.15
CA PRO A 394 2.77 -5.38 13.31
C PRO A 394 4.04 -4.64 13.74
N GLY A 395 4.26 -3.45 13.17
CA GLY A 395 5.43 -2.62 13.46
C GLY A 395 5.77 -1.66 12.32
N LEU A 396 6.45 -0.54 12.64
CA LEU A 396 6.82 0.48 11.66
C LEU A 396 7.90 0.02 10.66
N MET A 397 8.76 -0.89 11.07
CA MET A 397 9.81 -1.46 10.23
C MET A 397 9.50 -2.94 10.01
N PRO A 398 8.96 -3.32 8.84
CA PRO A 398 8.65 -4.71 8.56
C PRO A 398 9.89 -5.59 8.67
N ASP A 399 9.78 -6.70 9.40
CA ASP A 399 10.80 -7.75 9.47
C ASP A 399 10.20 -9.05 8.91
N PRO A 400 10.37 -9.31 7.60
CA PRO A 400 9.66 -10.39 6.92
C PRO A 400 10.25 -11.76 7.24
N LYS A 401 9.39 -12.66 7.73
CA LYS A 401 9.65 -14.10 7.80
C LYS A 401 9.32 -14.70 6.44
N ILE A 402 10.28 -15.39 5.82
CA ILE A 402 10.13 -15.97 4.49
C ILE A 402 10.25 -17.49 4.59
N GLN A 403 9.18 -18.20 4.23
CA GLN A 403 9.14 -19.65 4.19
C GLN A 403 8.98 -20.13 2.75
N SER A 404 9.90 -20.99 2.31
CA SER A 404 9.88 -21.58 0.97
C SER A 404 8.73 -22.58 0.83
N ILE A 405 8.11 -22.60 -0.35
CA ILE A 405 7.07 -23.53 -0.74
C ILE A 405 7.57 -24.33 -1.95
N LYS A 406 7.20 -25.62 -2.00
CA LYS A 406 7.53 -26.50 -3.12
C LYS A 406 6.75 -26.08 -4.37
N PRO A 407 7.40 -25.78 -5.51
CA PRO A 407 6.75 -25.11 -6.63
C PRO A 407 6.06 -26.04 -7.63
N ASP A 408 6.11 -27.36 -7.46
CA ASP A 408 5.75 -28.36 -8.49
C ASP A 408 4.38 -28.12 -9.17
N VAL A 409 3.32 -27.74 -8.44
CA VAL A 409 2.00 -27.47 -9.03
C VAL A 409 1.98 -26.25 -9.95
N MET A 410 2.91 -25.32 -9.77
CA MET A 410 3.02 -24.08 -10.52
C MET A 410 4.07 -24.14 -11.62
N ASP A 411 5.13 -24.94 -11.41
CA ASP A 411 6.27 -25.04 -12.30
C ASP A 411 5.89 -25.83 -13.58
N PRO A 412 5.88 -25.19 -14.76
CA PRO A 412 5.56 -25.85 -16.03
C PRO A 412 6.43 -27.09 -16.30
N ASP A 413 7.68 -27.09 -15.84
CA ASP A 413 8.62 -28.21 -16.04
C ASP A 413 8.29 -29.42 -15.14
N LYS A 414 7.47 -29.23 -14.10
CA LYS A 414 7.06 -30.27 -13.15
C LYS A 414 5.61 -30.70 -13.33
N ASN A 415 4.76 -29.81 -13.82
CA ASN A 415 3.32 -30.06 -13.97
C ASN A 415 2.89 -30.42 -15.41
N GLY A 416 3.85 -30.73 -16.29
CA GLY A 416 3.56 -31.13 -17.68
C GLY A 416 3.10 -29.96 -18.56
N GLY A 417 3.52 -28.73 -18.26
CA GLY A 417 3.20 -27.54 -19.04
C GLY A 417 1.76 -27.02 -18.86
N GLN A 418 1.10 -27.41 -17.78
CA GLN A 418 -0.30 -27.05 -17.48
C GLN A 418 -0.46 -25.61 -16.99
N THR A 419 0.62 -24.96 -16.55
CA THR A 419 0.59 -23.54 -16.18
C THR A 419 1.04 -22.67 -17.35
N LEU A 420 0.20 -21.70 -17.71
CA LEU A 420 0.46 -20.77 -18.82
C LEU A 420 0.54 -19.33 -18.32
N LEU A 421 1.60 -18.61 -18.70
CA LEU A 421 1.73 -17.18 -18.44
C LEU A 421 1.46 -16.39 -19.73
N PHE A 422 0.40 -15.60 -19.74
CA PHE A 422 -0.06 -14.86 -20.91
C PHE A 422 -0.12 -13.36 -20.62
N TYR A 423 0.56 -12.55 -21.43
CA TYR A 423 0.41 -11.10 -21.40
C TYR A 423 -0.78 -10.71 -22.27
N THR A 424 -1.77 -10.05 -21.68
CA THR A 424 -3.03 -9.68 -22.36
C THR A 424 -2.85 -8.55 -23.37
N GLY A 425 -1.75 -7.79 -23.31
CA GLY A 425 -1.57 -6.55 -24.10
C GLY A 425 -2.39 -5.35 -23.62
N ILE A 426 -3.36 -5.57 -22.72
CA ILE A 426 -4.16 -4.54 -22.08
C ILE A 426 -3.31 -3.86 -21.01
N ARG A 427 -3.24 -2.53 -21.05
CA ARG A 427 -2.55 -1.72 -20.04
C ARG A 427 -3.59 -1.03 -19.17
N ARG A 428 -3.58 -1.31 -17.86
CA ARG A 428 -4.34 -0.51 -16.90
C ARG A 428 -3.45 0.62 -16.40
N MET A 429 -3.95 1.84 -16.47
CA MET A 429 -3.43 2.93 -15.66
C MET A 429 -3.98 2.77 -14.25
N ALA A 430 -3.17 2.23 -13.34
CA ALA A 430 -3.51 2.03 -11.93
C ALA A 430 -3.60 3.37 -11.16
N LYS A 431 -4.31 4.36 -11.70
CA LYS A 431 -4.53 5.63 -11.03
C LYS A 431 -5.48 5.41 -9.86
N ASN A 432 -5.10 5.89 -8.68
CA ASN A 432 -5.92 5.95 -7.46
C ASN A 432 -6.32 4.63 -6.80
N ILE A 433 -6.01 3.44 -7.35
CA ILE A 433 -6.37 2.15 -6.71
C ILE A 433 -5.86 2.09 -5.27
N LEU A 434 -4.58 2.39 -5.09
CA LEU A 434 -3.97 2.36 -3.77
C LEU A 434 -4.57 3.42 -2.84
N GLN A 435 -4.88 4.61 -3.36
CA GLN A 435 -5.56 5.65 -2.58
C GLN A 435 -6.95 5.19 -2.14
N ASN A 436 -7.70 4.51 -3.00
CA ASN A 436 -9.03 4.01 -2.68
C ASN A 436 -8.99 2.91 -1.62
N ILE A 437 -8.14 1.89 -1.77
CA ILE A 437 -8.06 0.77 -0.83
C ILE A 437 -7.50 1.22 0.52
N VAL A 438 -6.40 1.97 0.51
CA VAL A 438 -5.81 2.52 1.74
C VAL A 438 -6.76 3.51 2.40
N GLY A 439 -7.43 4.35 1.62
CA GLY A 439 -8.41 5.30 2.13
C GLY A 439 -9.60 4.61 2.77
N ASN A 440 -10.18 3.61 2.12
CA ASN A 440 -11.25 2.79 2.68
C ASN A 440 -10.82 2.06 3.96
N TYR A 441 -9.56 1.61 4.04
CA TYR A 441 -9.01 1.03 5.26
C TYR A 441 -8.89 2.06 6.41
N LEU A 442 -8.41 3.27 6.11
CA LEU A 442 -8.33 4.39 7.06
C LEU A 442 -9.72 4.83 7.53
N ASP A 443 -10.71 4.80 6.64
CA ASP A 443 -12.12 5.11 6.92
C ASP A 443 -12.86 4.01 7.67
N ARG A 444 -12.21 2.87 7.91
CA ARG A 444 -12.80 1.64 8.47
C ARG A 444 -14.07 1.22 7.71
N ASP A 445 -14.02 1.26 6.38
CA ASP A 445 -15.12 0.75 5.56
C ASP A 445 -15.35 -0.74 5.86
N PRO A 446 -16.55 -1.15 6.34
CA PRO A 446 -16.77 -2.51 6.82
C PRO A 446 -16.53 -3.59 5.78
N ARG A 447 -16.86 -3.33 4.50
CA ARG A 447 -16.65 -4.29 3.41
C ARG A 447 -15.16 -4.49 3.18
N THR A 448 -14.43 -3.39 3.04
CA THR A 448 -12.96 -3.38 2.87
C THR A 448 -12.26 -4.13 4.01
N LEU A 449 -12.66 -3.89 5.26
CA LEU A 449 -12.07 -4.58 6.42
C LEU A 449 -12.34 -6.10 6.42
N VAL A 450 -13.54 -6.54 6.06
CA VAL A 450 -13.88 -7.97 5.95
C VAL A 450 -13.10 -8.61 4.81
N THR A 451 -13.08 -7.99 3.63
CA THR A 451 -12.34 -8.51 2.47
C THR A 451 -10.85 -8.59 2.76
N LEU A 452 -10.22 -7.58 3.38
CA LEU A 452 -8.81 -7.64 3.78
C LEU A 452 -8.52 -8.75 4.80
N LYS A 453 -9.43 -9.02 5.75
CA LYS A 453 -9.31 -10.17 6.67
C LYS A 453 -9.33 -11.50 5.92
N ASN A 454 -10.17 -11.63 4.88
CA ASN A 454 -10.22 -12.82 4.04
C ASN A 454 -8.96 -12.97 3.18
N ILE A 455 -8.48 -11.87 2.58
CA ILE A 455 -7.22 -11.82 1.83
C ILE A 455 -6.03 -12.22 2.72
N HIS A 456 -5.97 -11.75 3.97
CA HIS A 456 -4.90 -12.10 4.92
C HIS A 456 -4.86 -13.61 5.25
N ARG A 457 -6.03 -14.24 5.36
CA ARG A 457 -6.12 -15.68 5.65
C ARG A 457 -5.85 -16.57 4.43
N PHE A 458 -6.02 -16.03 3.22
CA PHE A 458 -5.92 -16.78 1.97
C PHE A 458 -4.53 -17.42 1.71
N PRO A 459 -3.39 -16.74 1.93
CA PRO A 459 -2.05 -17.32 1.83
C PRO A 459 -1.86 -18.66 2.55
N SER A 460 -2.39 -18.79 3.77
CA SER A 460 -2.28 -20.04 4.54
C SER A 460 -3.02 -21.19 3.86
N TYR A 461 -4.24 -20.92 3.38
CA TYR A 461 -5.01 -21.89 2.58
C TYR A 461 -4.28 -22.25 1.28
N LEU A 462 -3.74 -21.27 0.56
CA LEU A 462 -3.00 -21.52 -0.67
C LEU A 462 -1.74 -22.35 -0.41
N SER A 463 -1.02 -22.10 0.69
CA SER A 463 0.14 -22.89 1.09
C SER A 463 -0.22 -24.36 1.34
N GLU A 464 -1.38 -24.65 1.94
CA GLU A 464 -1.86 -26.04 2.09
C GLU A 464 -2.15 -26.72 0.75
N VAL A 465 -2.65 -25.96 -0.23
CA VAL A 465 -2.90 -26.47 -1.59
C VAL A 465 -1.58 -26.84 -2.28
N PHE A 466 -0.55 -26.00 -2.16
CA PHE A 466 0.80 -26.32 -2.64
C PHE A 466 1.35 -27.60 -2.02
N LEU A 467 1.17 -27.79 -0.70
CA LEU A 467 1.65 -28.98 0.01
C LEU A 467 0.99 -30.28 -0.48
N LYS A 468 -0.30 -30.23 -0.85
CA LYS A 468 -1.03 -31.39 -1.37
C LYS A 468 -0.64 -31.77 -2.81
N ASN A 469 0.11 -30.91 -3.50
CA ASN A 469 0.54 -31.09 -4.88
C ASN A 469 -0.61 -31.39 -5.87
N ASP A 470 -1.78 -30.79 -5.62
CA ASP A 470 -3.01 -30.97 -6.40
C ASP A 470 -3.20 -29.78 -7.35
N ILE A 471 -2.83 -29.96 -8.62
CA ILE A 471 -2.85 -28.87 -9.61
C ILE A 471 -4.26 -28.34 -9.88
N GLN A 472 -5.28 -29.20 -9.82
CA GLN A 472 -6.65 -28.76 -10.03
C GLN A 472 -7.08 -27.83 -8.91
N LYS A 473 -6.84 -28.22 -7.65
CA LYS A 473 -7.11 -27.36 -6.49
C LYS A 473 -6.26 -26.08 -6.50
N PHE A 474 -5.05 -26.13 -7.04
CA PHE A 474 -4.24 -24.93 -7.25
C PHE A 474 -4.93 -23.95 -8.19
N GLY A 475 -5.42 -24.42 -9.34
CA GLY A 475 -6.22 -23.59 -10.25
C GLY A 475 -7.46 -22.99 -9.58
N GLU A 476 -8.26 -23.83 -8.90
CA GLU A 476 -9.46 -23.39 -8.17
C GLU A 476 -9.13 -22.34 -7.09
N ALA A 477 -8.03 -22.53 -6.36
CA ALA A 477 -7.56 -21.60 -5.35
C ALA A 477 -7.16 -20.25 -5.97
N LEU A 478 -6.45 -20.23 -7.10
CA LEU A 478 -6.11 -18.99 -7.80
C LEU A 478 -7.36 -18.20 -8.23
N SER A 479 -8.38 -18.88 -8.75
CA SER A 479 -9.67 -18.24 -9.06
C SER A 479 -10.34 -17.68 -7.81
N LYS A 480 -10.30 -18.39 -6.68
CA LYS A 480 -10.81 -17.86 -5.40
C LYS A 480 -10.04 -16.62 -4.93
N GLY A 481 -8.72 -16.60 -5.09
CA GLY A 481 -7.90 -15.42 -4.82
C GLY A 481 -8.24 -14.25 -5.76
N TRP A 482 -8.60 -14.56 -7.01
CA TRP A 482 -9.07 -13.58 -7.99
C TRP A 482 -10.39 -12.93 -7.58
N GLU A 483 -11.36 -13.71 -7.09
CA GLU A 483 -12.62 -13.18 -6.57
C GLU A 483 -12.40 -12.23 -5.39
N LEU A 484 -11.52 -12.57 -4.45
CA LEU A 484 -11.16 -11.65 -3.35
C LEU A 484 -10.51 -10.35 -3.87
N LYS A 485 -9.74 -10.44 -4.97
CA LYS A 485 -9.15 -9.27 -5.62
C LYS A 485 -10.21 -8.39 -6.28
N LYS A 486 -11.25 -8.98 -6.88
CA LYS A 486 -12.42 -8.27 -7.42
C LYS A 486 -13.29 -7.64 -6.32
N GLU A 487 -13.39 -8.28 -5.17
CA GLU A 487 -14.11 -7.71 -4.01
C GLU A 487 -13.41 -6.45 -3.47
N ILE A 488 -12.08 -6.45 -3.36
CA ILE A 488 -11.33 -5.30 -2.84
C ILE A 488 -11.14 -4.20 -3.88
N ASP A 489 -10.99 -4.57 -5.15
CA ASP A 489 -10.87 -3.67 -6.30
C ASP A 489 -11.70 -4.18 -7.47
N PRO A 490 -12.94 -3.69 -7.66
CA PRO A 490 -13.81 -4.12 -8.76
C PRO A 490 -13.21 -3.89 -10.16
N GLU A 491 -12.31 -2.92 -10.28
CA GLU A 491 -11.61 -2.62 -11.54
C GLU A 491 -10.39 -3.52 -11.80
N SER A 492 -10.11 -4.47 -10.89
CA SER A 492 -9.11 -5.52 -11.13
C SER A 492 -9.49 -6.44 -12.30
N THR A 493 -10.72 -6.37 -12.81
CA THR A 493 -11.14 -7.04 -14.04
C THR A 493 -11.87 -6.07 -14.97
N ASN A 494 -12.18 -6.51 -16.18
CA ASN A 494 -13.05 -5.81 -17.11
C ASN A 494 -13.73 -6.81 -18.06
N GLU A 495 -14.71 -6.33 -18.84
CA GLU A 495 -15.49 -7.18 -19.76
C GLU A 495 -14.61 -7.96 -20.75
N GLN A 496 -13.52 -7.35 -21.25
CA GLN A 496 -12.60 -8.03 -22.18
C GLN A 496 -11.86 -9.19 -21.51
N ILE A 497 -11.41 -9.00 -20.26
CA ILE A 497 -10.74 -10.04 -19.46
C ILE A 497 -11.72 -11.17 -19.13
N GLU A 498 -12.91 -10.84 -18.62
CA GLU A 498 -13.93 -11.84 -18.26
C GLU A 498 -14.36 -12.66 -19.48
N LYS A 499 -14.59 -12.01 -20.63
CA LYS A 499 -14.94 -12.69 -21.89
C LYS A 499 -13.81 -13.60 -22.38
N MET A 500 -12.55 -13.21 -22.21
CA MET A 500 -11.42 -14.05 -22.58
C MET A 500 -11.32 -15.28 -21.66
N ILE A 501 -11.49 -15.11 -20.35
CA ILE A 501 -11.44 -16.22 -19.40
C ILE A 501 -12.58 -17.21 -19.66
N SER A 502 -13.80 -16.73 -19.95
CA SER A 502 -14.97 -17.59 -20.17
C SER A 502 -14.84 -18.53 -21.37
N ILE A 503 -14.10 -18.12 -22.42
CA ILE A 503 -13.77 -18.98 -23.57
C ILE A 503 -12.96 -20.21 -23.13
N PHE A 504 -12.13 -20.07 -22.09
CA PHE A 504 -11.23 -21.12 -21.62
C PHE A 504 -11.74 -21.90 -20.41
N GLU A 505 -12.86 -21.53 -19.78
CA GLU A 505 -13.46 -22.25 -18.64
C GLU A 505 -13.55 -23.78 -18.81
N PRO A 506 -13.90 -24.33 -20.00
CA PRO A 506 -13.93 -25.78 -20.19
C PRO A 506 -12.55 -26.45 -20.07
N TYR A 507 -11.47 -25.71 -20.31
CA TYR A 507 -10.08 -26.21 -20.43
C TYR A 507 -9.20 -25.87 -19.21
N ILE A 508 -9.65 -24.96 -18.35
CA ILE A 508 -8.89 -24.50 -17.17
C ILE A 508 -9.52 -24.94 -15.86
N SER A 509 -8.68 -25.25 -14.88
CA SER A 509 -9.07 -25.40 -13.48
C SER A 509 -9.22 -24.03 -12.80
N GLY A 510 -8.51 -23.02 -13.30
CA GLY A 510 -8.69 -21.65 -12.88
C GLY A 510 -7.71 -20.67 -13.51
N ALA A 511 -7.91 -19.38 -13.21
CA ALA A 511 -7.09 -18.30 -13.69
C ALA A 511 -7.05 -17.14 -12.69
N THR A 512 -6.01 -16.31 -12.77
CA THR A 512 -5.90 -15.08 -11.98
C THR A 512 -5.10 -14.05 -12.77
N MET A 513 -5.45 -12.77 -12.69
CA MET A 513 -4.53 -11.73 -13.13
C MET A 513 -3.51 -11.41 -12.03
N LEU A 514 -2.32 -11.07 -12.49
CA LEU A 514 -1.20 -10.74 -11.63
C LEU A 514 -1.16 -9.24 -11.31
N GLY A 515 -0.59 -8.89 -10.16
CA GLY A 515 -0.55 -7.51 -9.67
C GLY A 515 -1.95 -6.96 -9.37
N ALA A 516 -2.15 -5.65 -9.61
CA ALA A 516 -3.42 -4.97 -9.32
C ALA A 516 -4.59 -5.38 -10.25
N GLY A 517 -4.32 -6.06 -11.37
CA GLY A 517 -5.36 -6.48 -12.33
C GLY A 517 -5.80 -5.38 -13.33
N GLY A 518 -6.83 -5.70 -14.11
CA GLY A 518 -7.47 -4.90 -15.16
C GLY A 518 -6.64 -4.72 -16.43
N GLY A 519 -5.47 -5.36 -16.47
CA GLY A 519 -4.55 -5.46 -17.59
C GLY A 519 -3.27 -6.17 -17.14
N GLY A 520 -2.32 -6.39 -18.04
CA GLY A 520 -1.07 -7.08 -17.71
C GLY A 520 -1.12 -8.59 -17.96
N PHE A 521 -0.61 -9.37 -17.03
CA PHE A 521 -0.48 -10.83 -17.17
C PHE A 521 -1.61 -11.61 -16.50
N ILE A 522 -2.00 -12.72 -17.15
CA ILE A 522 -2.84 -13.78 -16.59
C ILE A 522 -2.00 -15.03 -16.42
N LEU A 523 -2.20 -15.68 -15.27
CA LEU A 523 -1.76 -17.04 -15.03
C LEU A 523 -2.95 -17.98 -15.21
N PHE A 524 -2.88 -18.88 -16.19
CA PHE A 524 -3.86 -19.95 -16.38
C PHE A 524 -3.33 -21.26 -15.80
N VAL A 525 -4.22 -22.04 -15.19
CA VAL A 525 -3.96 -23.43 -14.80
C VAL A 525 -4.90 -24.32 -15.57
N CYS A 526 -4.37 -25.03 -16.57
CA CYS A 526 -5.12 -25.91 -17.46
C CYS A 526 -5.39 -27.28 -16.81
N LYS A 527 -6.52 -27.92 -17.15
CA LYS A 527 -6.94 -29.22 -16.59
C LYS A 527 -6.01 -30.36 -16.99
N SER A 528 -5.38 -30.27 -18.17
CA SER A 528 -4.42 -31.25 -18.68
C SER A 528 -3.38 -30.60 -19.60
N PRO A 529 -2.25 -31.27 -19.89
CA PRO A 529 -1.28 -30.80 -20.89
C PRO A 529 -1.89 -30.59 -22.29
N LYS A 530 -2.88 -31.42 -22.67
CA LYS A 530 -3.60 -31.30 -23.93
C LYS A 530 -4.45 -30.02 -23.97
N ASP A 531 -5.12 -29.71 -22.87
CA ASP A 531 -5.90 -28.48 -22.72
C ASP A 531 -4.98 -27.24 -22.75
N ALA A 532 -3.81 -27.32 -22.14
CA ALA A 532 -2.81 -26.26 -22.19
C ALA A 532 -2.34 -25.97 -23.63
N LEU A 533 -2.09 -27.01 -24.42
CA LEU A 533 -1.76 -26.87 -25.84
C LEU A 533 -2.90 -26.18 -26.60
N ARG A 534 -4.14 -26.61 -26.39
CA ARG A 534 -5.33 -26.02 -27.02
C ARG A 534 -5.50 -24.55 -26.67
N CYS A 535 -5.36 -24.18 -25.40
CA CYS A 535 -5.39 -22.78 -24.96
C CYS A 535 -4.29 -21.95 -25.65
N ARG A 536 -3.07 -22.49 -25.77
CA ARG A 536 -1.96 -21.83 -26.48
C ARG A 536 -2.26 -21.61 -27.96
N GLU A 537 -2.78 -22.62 -28.65
CA GLU A 537 -3.11 -22.53 -30.08
C GLU A 537 -4.22 -21.50 -30.33
N GLU A 538 -5.28 -21.51 -29.52
CA GLU A 538 -6.40 -20.58 -29.66
C GLU A 538 -5.96 -19.13 -29.42
N LEU A 539 -5.21 -18.85 -28.36
CA LEU A 539 -4.71 -17.49 -28.07
C LEU A 539 -3.66 -17.00 -29.07
N LYS A 540 -2.92 -17.90 -29.73
CA LYS A 540 -2.02 -17.55 -30.83
C LYS A 540 -2.76 -17.24 -32.12
N LYS A 541 -3.84 -17.99 -32.40
CA LYS A 541 -4.67 -17.80 -33.59
C LYS A 541 -5.53 -16.55 -33.49
N ASN A 542 -6.09 -16.31 -32.31
CA ASN A 542 -7.03 -15.23 -32.03
C ASN A 542 -6.54 -14.38 -30.83
N PRO A 543 -5.40 -13.66 -30.95
CA PRO A 543 -4.92 -12.82 -29.87
C PRO A 543 -5.87 -11.62 -29.67
N PRO A 544 -6.11 -11.18 -28.41
CA PRO A 544 -7.01 -10.05 -28.14
C PRO A 544 -6.51 -8.72 -28.72
N ASN A 545 -5.20 -8.60 -28.99
CA ASN A 545 -4.56 -7.46 -29.66
C ASN A 545 -3.12 -7.85 -30.07
N GLU A 546 -2.47 -6.99 -30.86
CA GLU A 546 -1.11 -7.22 -31.40
C GLU A 546 -0.01 -7.39 -30.34
N ARG A 547 -0.23 -6.90 -29.11
CA ARG A 547 0.77 -7.00 -28.03
C ARG A 547 0.64 -8.29 -27.24
N ALA A 548 -0.49 -8.97 -27.35
CA ALA A 548 -0.81 -10.12 -26.52
C ALA A 548 0.02 -11.34 -26.93
N ARG A 549 0.65 -12.00 -25.95
CA ARG A 549 1.60 -13.10 -26.21
C ARG A 549 1.92 -13.91 -24.97
N PHE A 550 2.38 -15.14 -25.18
CA PHE A 550 2.90 -15.99 -24.11
C PHE A 550 4.32 -15.61 -23.72
N PHE A 551 4.64 -15.88 -22.45
CA PHE A 551 6.00 -15.87 -21.93
C PHE A 551 6.33 -17.25 -21.38
N ASP A 552 7.56 -17.71 -21.62
CA ASP A 552 8.03 -18.95 -21.03
C ASP A 552 8.38 -18.69 -19.57
N LEU A 553 7.72 -19.46 -18.71
CA LEU A 553 7.76 -19.32 -17.27
C LEU A 553 8.67 -20.41 -16.68
N SER A 554 9.63 -20.03 -15.86
CA SER A 554 10.38 -20.96 -15.01
C SER A 554 10.63 -20.37 -13.62
N ILE A 555 10.72 -21.23 -12.61
CA ILE A 555 10.96 -20.81 -11.23
C ILE A 555 12.40 -20.34 -11.10
N ASN A 556 12.60 -19.15 -10.51
CA ASN A 556 13.94 -18.65 -10.25
C ASN A 556 14.46 -19.20 -8.91
N HIS A 557 15.66 -19.81 -8.93
CA HIS A 557 16.26 -20.45 -7.75
C HIS A 557 17.38 -19.63 -7.07
N GLU A 558 17.61 -18.38 -7.51
CA GLU A 558 18.70 -17.53 -7.01
C GLU A 558 18.19 -16.28 -6.26
N GLY A 559 17.11 -15.67 -6.73
CA GLY A 559 16.65 -14.35 -6.29
C GLY A 559 17.41 -13.24 -7.00
N LEU A 560 17.60 -12.11 -6.30
CA LEU A 560 18.47 -11.03 -6.75
C LEU A 560 19.94 -11.48 -6.63
N VAL A 561 20.68 -11.40 -7.73
CA VAL A 561 22.12 -11.68 -7.79
C VAL A 561 22.85 -10.42 -8.19
N VAL A 562 23.93 -10.09 -7.49
CA VAL A 562 24.81 -8.96 -7.80
C VAL A 562 26.24 -9.44 -7.91
N THR A 563 26.85 -9.24 -9.07
CA THR A 563 28.23 -9.65 -9.36
C THR A 563 29.08 -8.44 -9.72
N THR A 564 30.35 -8.46 -9.32
CA THR A 564 31.40 -7.61 -9.90
C THR A 564 32.05 -8.42 -11.00
N CYS A 565 32.06 -7.89 -12.22
CA CYS A 565 32.58 -8.51 -13.41
C CYS A 565 33.83 -7.80 -13.88
#